data_AF-A0A5J4WW38-F1
#
_entry.id   AF-A0A5J4WW38-F1
#
_cell.length_a   1.000
_cell.length_b   1.000
_cell.length_c   1.000
_cell.angle_alpha   90.00
_cell.angle_beta   90.00
_cell.angle_gamma   90.00
#
_symmetry.space_group_name_H-M   'P 1'
#
loop_
_entity.id
_entity.type
_entity.pdbx_description
1 polymer ?
#
loop_
_entity_poly.entity_id
_entity_poly.type
_entity_poly.pdbx_seq_one_letter_code
_entity_poly.pdbx_strand_id
1 'polypeptide(L)'
;MKDSILSENLEKCTKTQIVEFAHPMLFQEKSSSFLGFENQCQQLLAQKLFSILERAVAGASEVISISSIALFLKYLWHRTYMIVEEGIILVAFLEKFVRNQTARGVKILNTKNIGTMLIVLVIVTMKSCRDKVCLNQFYADEFEIPSAVLNQSETTFLKVIKNEMWIGYSDYSLLFDEIKKVKDTQITN
;
A
#
# COMPACT_ATOMS: atom_id res chain seq x y z
N MET A 1 17.79 -41.70 -8.30
CA MET A 1 18.04 -41.11 -6.97
C MET A 1 18.25 -39.60 -7.10
N LYS A 2 17.21 -38.86 -7.55
CA LYS A 2 17.28 -37.40 -7.73
C LYS A 2 15.91 -36.71 -7.75
N ASP A 3 14.86 -37.35 -7.22
CA ASP A 3 13.47 -36.85 -7.28
C ASP A 3 12.82 -36.69 -5.90
N SER A 4 13.59 -36.58 -4.82
CA SER A 4 13.06 -36.52 -3.44
C SER A 4 13.37 -35.24 -2.67
N ILE A 5 14.03 -34.24 -3.28
CA ILE A 5 14.49 -33.01 -2.59
C ILE A 5 13.70 -31.76 -3.05
N LEU A 6 12.89 -31.88 -4.10
CA LEU A 6 12.06 -30.78 -4.64
C LEU A 6 10.67 -30.70 -4.01
N SER A 7 10.19 -31.75 -3.35
CA SER A 7 8.89 -31.76 -2.63
C SER A 7 8.97 -31.22 -1.20
N GLU A 8 10.15 -31.20 -0.57
CA GLU A 8 10.31 -30.73 0.83
C GLU A 8 10.43 -29.20 0.97
N ASN A 9 10.67 -28.47 -0.12
CA ASN A 9 10.80 -27.01 -0.09
C ASN A 9 9.52 -26.26 -0.48
N LEU A 10 8.51 -26.95 -1.04
CA LEU A 10 7.18 -26.36 -1.30
C LEU A 10 6.24 -26.42 -0.08
N GLU A 11 6.48 -27.32 0.89
CA GLU A 11 5.70 -27.37 2.14
C GLU A 11 6.21 -26.41 3.23
N LYS A 12 7.39 -25.80 3.04
CA LYS A 12 8.03 -24.95 4.06
C LYS A 12 7.45 -23.54 4.18
N CYS A 13 6.63 -23.10 3.24
CA CYS A 13 5.84 -21.87 3.40
C CYS A 13 4.40 -22.12 3.90
N THR A 14 4.00 -23.39 4.03
CA THR A 14 2.64 -23.78 4.41
C THR A 14 2.55 -24.45 5.79
N LYS A 15 3.68 -24.84 6.40
CA LYS A 15 3.74 -25.35 7.78
C LYS A 15 5.03 -24.87 8.45
N THR A 16 4.98 -23.75 9.17
CA THR A 16 5.73 -23.42 10.41
C THR A 16 5.70 -21.90 10.63
N GLN A 17 4.74 -21.44 11.44
CA GLN A 17 4.86 -20.43 12.49
C GLN A 17 3.44 -20.03 12.96
N ILE A 18 2.70 -20.99 13.51
CA ILE A 18 1.86 -20.66 14.66
C ILE A 18 2.83 -20.69 15.83
N VAL A 19 3.55 -19.59 16.03
CA VAL A 19 4.12 -19.32 17.35
C VAL A 19 2.94 -18.86 18.17
N GLU A 20 2.60 -19.71 19.13
CA GLU A 20 1.67 -19.47 20.22
C GLU A 20 2.07 -18.16 20.91
N PHE A 21 1.42 -17.05 20.55
CA PHE A 21 1.50 -15.82 21.31
C PHE A 21 0.65 -15.99 22.57
N ALA A 22 1.24 -16.63 23.57
CA ALA A 22 0.77 -16.52 24.94
C ALA A 22 1.26 -15.17 25.51
N HIS A 23 0.51 -14.09 25.27
CA HIS A 23 0.35 -13.01 26.24
C HIS A 23 -0.93 -12.21 25.95
N PRO A 24 -1.57 -11.72 27.02
CA PRO A 24 -2.94 -12.05 27.41
C PRO A 24 -4.00 -11.33 26.55
N MET A 25 -5.19 -11.92 26.53
CA MET A 25 -6.46 -11.27 26.22
C MET A 25 -6.46 -9.80 26.65
N LEU A 26 -6.41 -8.88 25.69
CA LEU A 26 -6.93 -7.54 25.85
C LEU A 26 -7.29 -6.94 24.47
N PHE A 27 -8.11 -7.65 23.68
CA PHE A 27 -8.98 -6.95 22.73
C PHE A 27 -10.14 -6.36 23.52
N GLN A 28 -9.79 -5.35 24.32
CA GLN A 28 -10.72 -4.38 24.86
C GLN A 28 -11.29 -3.64 23.65
N GLU A 29 -12.61 -3.50 23.62
CA GLU A 29 -13.43 -2.76 22.66
C GLU A 29 -12.61 -1.71 21.89
N LYS A 30 -12.42 -1.89 20.57
CA LYS A 30 -11.98 -0.79 19.70
C LYS A 30 -13.01 0.33 19.91
N SER A 31 -12.63 1.39 20.62
CA SER A 31 -13.54 2.50 20.89
C SER A 31 -14.07 3.04 19.57
N SER A 32 -15.34 3.42 19.54
CA SER A 32 -15.99 4.03 18.37
C SER A 32 -15.20 5.22 17.82
N SER A 33 -14.47 5.93 18.69
CA SER A 33 -13.56 7.03 18.34
C SER A 33 -12.33 6.60 17.51
N PHE A 34 -11.71 5.46 17.82
CA PHE A 34 -10.56 4.96 17.06
C PHE A 34 -10.97 4.48 15.66
N LEU A 35 -12.09 3.78 15.57
CA LEU A 35 -12.66 3.35 14.29
C LEU A 35 -13.08 4.55 13.43
N GLY A 36 -13.62 5.61 14.05
CA GLY A 36 -13.95 6.87 13.40
C GLY A 36 -12.73 7.59 12.81
N PHE A 37 -11.62 7.62 13.56
CA PHE A 37 -10.35 8.18 13.08
C PHE A 37 -9.74 7.38 11.91
N GLU A 38 -9.71 6.04 11.99
CA GLU A 38 -9.21 5.18 10.91
C GLU A 38 -9.98 5.43 9.60
N ASN A 39 -11.32 5.48 9.65
CA ASN A 39 -12.14 5.73 8.46
C ASN A 39 -11.88 7.12 7.83
N GLN A 40 -11.71 8.15 8.64
CA GLN A 40 -11.41 9.50 8.14
C GLN A 40 -10.00 9.60 7.55
N CYS A 41 -9.03 8.95 8.18
CA CYS A 41 -7.68 8.85 7.65
C CYS A 41 -7.67 8.13 6.29
N GLN A 42 -8.38 7.01 6.18
CA GLN A 42 -8.55 6.29 4.92
C GLN A 42 -9.19 7.17 3.84
N GLN A 43 -10.20 7.96 4.20
CA GLN A 43 -10.84 8.88 3.26
C GLN A 43 -9.89 9.99 2.78
N LEU A 44 -9.11 10.59 3.69
CA LEU A 44 -8.13 11.62 3.35
C LEU A 44 -7.01 11.05 2.47
N LEU A 45 -6.49 9.87 2.80
CA LEU A 45 -5.49 9.18 1.98
C LEU A 45 -6.05 8.87 0.59
N ALA A 46 -7.30 8.40 0.49
CA ALA A 46 -7.97 8.14 -0.78
C ALA A 46 -8.10 9.41 -1.63
N GLN A 47 -8.46 10.54 -1.02
CA GLN A 47 -8.52 11.85 -1.71
C GLN A 47 -7.15 12.28 -2.23
N LYS A 48 -6.09 12.13 -1.42
CA LYS A 48 -4.72 12.47 -1.83
C LYS A 48 -4.25 11.59 -2.99
N LEU A 49 -4.42 10.27 -2.89
CA LEU A 49 -4.08 9.34 -3.96
C LEU A 49 -4.84 9.69 -5.25
N PHE A 50 -6.15 9.89 -5.15
CA PHE A 50 -6.98 10.26 -6.29
C PHE A 50 -6.50 11.56 -6.95
N SER A 51 -6.25 12.61 -6.17
CA SER A 51 -5.77 13.89 -6.69
C SER A 51 -4.43 13.78 -7.43
N ILE A 52 -3.52 12.94 -6.93
CA ILE A 52 -2.25 12.69 -7.60
C ILE A 52 -2.47 11.94 -8.92
N LEU A 53 -3.34 10.92 -8.93
CA LEU A 53 -3.66 10.14 -10.11
C LEU A 53 -4.35 10.96 -11.19
N GLU A 54 -5.35 11.77 -10.83
CA GLU A 54 -6.11 12.63 -11.74
C GLU A 54 -5.20 13.64 -12.45
N ARG A 55 -4.27 14.24 -11.70
CA ARG A 55 -3.26 15.14 -12.24
C ARG A 55 -2.26 14.44 -13.15
N ALA A 56 -1.89 13.19 -12.84
CA ALA A 56 -0.88 12.44 -13.58
C ALA A 56 -1.42 11.74 -14.83
N VAL A 57 -2.70 11.40 -14.86
CA VAL A 57 -3.32 10.55 -15.87
C VAL A 57 -4.62 11.18 -16.36
N ALA A 58 -4.57 11.71 -17.59
CA ALA A 58 -5.78 12.14 -18.28
C ALA A 58 -6.80 10.99 -18.37
N GLY A 59 -8.04 11.26 -17.95
CA GLY A 59 -9.12 10.26 -17.90
C GLY A 59 -9.09 9.34 -16.67
N ALA A 60 -8.25 9.60 -15.65
CA ALA A 60 -8.24 8.77 -14.44
C ALA A 60 -9.62 8.70 -13.75
N SER A 61 -10.34 9.82 -13.72
CA SER A 61 -11.67 9.90 -13.09
C SER A 61 -12.73 9.00 -13.75
N GLU A 62 -12.48 8.50 -14.96
CA GLU A 62 -13.36 7.55 -15.66
C GLU A 62 -13.16 6.10 -15.20
N VAL A 63 -11.97 5.77 -14.67
CA VAL A 63 -11.57 4.39 -14.33
C VAL A 63 -11.40 4.17 -12.84
N ILE A 64 -11.16 5.23 -12.06
CA ILE A 64 -11.01 5.15 -10.62
C ILE A 64 -11.75 6.31 -9.95
N SER A 65 -12.20 6.10 -8.72
CA SER A 65 -12.86 7.11 -7.90
C SER A 65 -12.29 7.13 -6.48
N ILE A 66 -12.46 8.25 -5.78
CA ILE A 66 -12.11 8.36 -4.35
C ILE A 66 -12.74 7.21 -3.54
N SER A 67 -14.02 6.90 -3.77
CA SER A 67 -14.73 5.83 -3.07
C SER A 67 -14.12 4.45 -3.31
N SER A 68 -13.70 4.15 -4.55
CA SER A 68 -13.03 2.89 -4.86
C SER A 68 -11.66 2.77 -4.20
N ILE A 69 -10.90 3.87 -4.11
CA ILE A 69 -9.61 3.89 -3.40
C ILE A 69 -9.84 3.75 -1.89
N ALA A 70 -10.83 4.44 -1.33
CA ALA A 70 -11.16 4.33 0.09
C ALA A 70 -11.57 2.90 0.47
N LEU A 71 -12.37 2.23 -0.37
CA LEU A 71 -12.73 0.83 -0.18
C LEU A 71 -11.51 -0.09 -0.24
N PHE A 72 -10.60 0.16 -1.18
CA PHE A 72 -9.34 -0.58 -1.29
C PHE A 72 -8.45 -0.40 -0.05
N LEU A 73 -8.26 0.85 0.42
CA LEU A 73 -7.51 1.12 1.66
C LEU A 73 -8.16 0.47 2.87
N LYS A 74 -9.49 0.52 2.99
CA LYS A 74 -10.22 -0.17 4.06
C LYS A 74 -9.95 -1.67 4.04
N TYR A 75 -9.99 -2.28 2.86
CA TYR A 75 -9.65 -3.69 2.70
C TYR A 75 -8.21 -3.98 3.17
N LEU A 76 -7.22 -3.16 2.82
CA LEU A 76 -5.82 -3.33 3.24
C LEU A 76 -5.63 -3.21 4.77
N TRP A 77 -6.33 -2.28 5.40
CA TRP A 77 -6.27 -2.14 6.87
C TRP A 77 -6.79 -3.40 7.58
N HIS A 78 -7.86 -3.99 7.06
CA HIS A 78 -8.51 -5.13 7.71
C HIS A 78 -7.92 -6.49 7.32
N ARG A 79 -7.38 -6.64 6.11
CA ARG A 79 -6.91 -7.93 5.58
C ARG A 79 -5.40 -8.05 5.55
N THR A 80 -4.68 -6.96 5.29
CA THR A 80 -3.21 -6.96 5.20
C THR A 80 -2.54 -6.26 6.38
N TYR A 81 -3.34 -5.85 7.37
CA TYR A 81 -2.92 -5.13 8.58
C TYR A 81 -2.08 -3.89 8.24
N MET A 82 -2.51 -3.13 7.22
CA MET A 82 -1.85 -1.88 6.87
C MET A 82 -2.08 -0.82 7.95
N ILE A 83 -1.04 -0.04 8.30
CA ILE A 83 -1.12 1.01 9.32
C ILE A 83 -1.11 2.42 8.71
N VAL A 84 -1.49 3.43 9.50
CA VAL A 84 -1.55 4.85 9.08
C VAL A 84 -0.24 5.34 8.49
N GLU A 85 0.89 5.01 9.12
CA GLU A 85 2.22 5.39 8.64
C GLU A 85 2.51 4.83 7.24
N GLU A 86 2.16 3.57 6.99
CA GLU A 86 2.28 2.97 5.65
C GLU A 86 1.37 3.71 4.65
N GLY A 87 0.18 4.15 5.07
CA GLY A 87 -0.70 4.98 4.26
C GLY A 87 -0.07 6.31 3.84
N ILE A 88 0.65 6.96 4.75
CA ILE A 88 1.38 8.20 4.47
C ILE A 88 2.50 7.93 3.46
N ILE A 89 3.29 6.89 3.71
CA ILE A 89 4.42 6.51 2.85
C ILE A 89 3.92 6.10 1.46
N LEU A 90 2.77 5.44 1.35
CA LEU A 90 2.08 5.12 0.10
C LEU A 90 1.83 6.38 -0.75
N VAL A 91 1.28 7.44 -0.15
CA VAL A 91 1.05 8.72 -0.84
C VAL A 91 2.38 9.32 -1.29
N ALA A 92 3.38 9.36 -0.42
CA ALA A 92 4.70 9.90 -0.73
C ALA A 92 5.39 9.15 -1.89
N PHE A 93 5.29 7.82 -1.92
CA PHE A 93 5.82 7.03 -3.03
C PHE A 93 5.09 7.28 -4.35
N LEU A 94 3.77 7.48 -4.33
CA LEU A 94 3.04 7.82 -5.55
C LEU A 94 3.47 9.19 -6.09
N GLU A 95 3.59 10.20 -5.23
CA GLU A 95 4.09 11.52 -5.63
C GLU A 95 5.49 11.44 -6.23
N LYS A 96 6.38 10.68 -5.58
CA LYS A 96 7.74 10.45 -6.06
C LYS A 96 7.76 9.75 -7.42
N PHE A 97 6.92 8.73 -7.60
CA PHE A 97 6.77 8.02 -8.87
C PHE A 97 6.30 8.96 -9.98
N VAL A 98 5.23 9.73 -9.74
CA VAL A 98 4.66 10.68 -10.72
C VAL A 98 5.67 11.76 -11.09
N ARG A 99 6.38 12.31 -10.09
CA ARG A 99 7.44 13.31 -10.31
C ARG A 99 8.56 12.74 -11.18
N ASN A 100 9.03 11.54 -10.89
CA ASN A 100 10.14 10.93 -11.60
C ASN A 100 9.79 10.52 -13.05
N GLN A 101 8.59 9.99 -13.30
CA GLN A 101 8.18 9.68 -14.67
C GLN A 101 8.03 10.97 -15.50
N THR A 102 7.49 12.03 -14.90
CA THR A 102 7.33 13.35 -15.55
C THR A 102 8.68 13.96 -15.89
N ALA A 103 9.62 13.96 -14.94
CA ALA A 103 10.98 14.48 -15.15
C ALA A 103 11.73 13.74 -16.26
N ARG A 104 11.37 12.48 -16.53
CA ARG A 104 11.95 11.65 -17.59
C ARG A 104 11.20 11.76 -18.92
N GLY A 105 10.08 12.47 -18.98
CA GLY A 105 9.21 12.53 -20.16
C GLY A 105 8.58 11.18 -20.53
N VAL A 106 8.47 10.24 -19.58
CA VAL A 106 7.87 8.92 -19.81
C VAL A 106 6.49 8.85 -19.18
N LYS A 107 5.52 8.29 -19.91
CA LYS A 107 4.14 8.11 -19.43
C LYS A 107 3.86 6.64 -19.18
N ILE A 108 4.37 6.14 -18.05
CA ILE A 108 4.22 4.73 -17.66
C ILE A 108 2.83 4.48 -17.08
N LEU A 109 2.39 5.36 -16.17
CA LEU A 109 1.05 5.30 -15.60
C LEU A 109 0.00 5.81 -16.60
N ASN A 110 -1.06 5.03 -16.81
CA ASN A 110 -2.18 5.37 -17.69
C ASN A 110 -3.47 4.67 -17.22
N THR A 111 -4.60 4.98 -17.87
CA THR A 111 -5.91 4.44 -17.48
C THR A 111 -6.02 2.92 -17.56
N LYS A 112 -5.21 2.26 -18.40
CA LYS A 112 -5.23 0.79 -18.57
C LYS A 112 -4.48 0.04 -17.46
N ASN A 113 -3.56 0.69 -16.75
CA ASN A 113 -2.71 0.04 -15.74
C ASN A 113 -2.81 0.66 -14.34
N ILE A 114 -3.68 1.64 -14.14
CA ILE A 114 -3.81 2.38 -12.88
C ILE A 114 -4.10 1.47 -11.68
N GLY A 115 -4.98 0.47 -11.83
CA GLY A 115 -5.32 -0.47 -10.77
C GLY A 115 -4.13 -1.36 -10.37
N THR A 116 -3.47 -1.97 -11.35
CA THR A 116 -2.25 -2.77 -11.12
C THR A 116 -1.15 -1.94 -10.47
N MET A 117 -0.98 -0.68 -10.89
CA MET A 117 0.01 0.21 -10.32
C MET A 117 -0.29 0.61 -8.88
N LEU A 118 -1.56 0.73 -8.50
CA LEU A 118 -1.95 0.94 -7.10
C LEU A 118 -1.64 -0.28 -6.22
N ILE A 119 -1.88 -1.48 -6.72
CA ILE A 119 -1.52 -2.72 -6.01
C ILE A 119 0.00 -2.81 -5.83
N VAL A 120 0.77 -2.52 -6.89
CA VAL A 120 2.23 -2.49 -6.83
C VAL A 120 2.73 -1.45 -5.83
N LEU A 121 2.14 -0.24 -5.84
CA LEU A 121 2.47 0.82 -4.90
C LEU A 121 2.30 0.35 -3.45
N VAL A 122 1.19 -0.34 -3.14
CA VAL A 122 0.93 -0.91 -1.80
C VAL A 122 1.96 -1.95 -1.41
N ILE A 123 2.27 -2.88 -2.30
CA ILE A 123 3.25 -3.94 -2.05
C ILE A 123 4.62 -3.33 -1.76
N VAL A 124 5.05 -2.38 -2.59
CA VAL A 124 6.33 -1.69 -2.43
C VAL A 124 6.36 -0.93 -1.09
N THR A 125 5.29 -0.23 -0.72
CA THR A 125 5.17 0.43 0.58
C THR A 125 5.32 -0.55 1.74
N MET A 126 4.51 -1.61 1.77
CA MET A 126 4.54 -2.58 2.87
C MET A 126 5.91 -3.26 2.99
N LYS A 127 6.52 -3.62 1.85
CA LYS A 127 7.87 -4.19 1.84
C LYS A 127 8.95 -3.25 2.33
N SER A 128 8.75 -1.94 2.16
CA SER A 128 9.72 -0.92 2.59
C SER A 128 9.61 -0.59 4.08
N CYS A 129 8.45 -0.85 4.69
CA CYS A 129 8.15 -0.46 6.08
C CYS A 129 8.25 -1.61 7.09
N ARG A 130 8.25 -2.87 6.62
CA ARG A 130 8.14 -4.05 7.49
C ARG A 130 9.43 -4.87 7.54
N ASP A 131 9.77 -5.36 8.73
CA ASP A 131 10.88 -6.30 8.94
C ASP A 131 10.61 -7.68 8.32
N LYS A 132 9.34 -8.09 8.29
CA LYS A 132 8.90 -9.34 7.67
C LYS A 132 8.01 -9.04 6.47
N VAL A 133 8.42 -9.52 5.31
CA VAL A 133 7.76 -9.25 4.03
C VAL A 133 7.19 -10.52 3.40
N CYS A 134 6.00 -10.42 2.82
CA CYS A 134 5.42 -11.49 2.03
C CYS A 134 6.06 -11.53 0.63
N LEU A 135 6.14 -12.73 0.06
CA LEU A 135 6.59 -12.91 -1.33
C LEU A 135 5.53 -12.37 -2.30
N ASN A 136 5.94 -12.02 -3.52
CA ASN A 136 4.99 -11.58 -4.55
C ASN A 136 3.95 -12.63 -4.90
N GLN A 137 4.23 -13.92 -4.71
CA GLN A 137 3.24 -14.96 -4.92
C GLN A 137 2.03 -14.78 -4.00
N PHE A 138 2.24 -14.43 -2.73
CA PHE A 138 1.15 -14.15 -1.79
C PHE A 138 0.23 -13.03 -2.32
N TYR A 139 0.81 -11.93 -2.77
CA TYR A 139 0.04 -10.81 -3.31
C TYR A 139 -0.59 -11.11 -4.67
N ALA A 140 0.08 -11.91 -5.51
CA ALA A 140 -0.45 -12.38 -6.78
C ALA A 140 -1.74 -13.21 -6.57
N ASP A 141 -1.72 -14.09 -5.57
CA ASP A 141 -2.88 -14.91 -5.20
C ASP A 141 -3.99 -14.04 -4.58
N GLU A 142 -3.65 -13.12 -3.66
CA GLU A 142 -4.62 -12.26 -2.97
C GLU A 142 -5.36 -11.29 -3.92
N PHE A 143 -4.66 -10.75 -4.93
CA PHE A 143 -5.24 -9.80 -5.88
C PHE A 143 -5.63 -10.43 -7.23
N GLU A 144 -5.50 -11.75 -7.37
CA GLU A 144 -5.75 -12.49 -8.62
C GLU A 144 -4.98 -11.91 -9.82
N ILE A 145 -3.74 -11.48 -9.60
CA ILE A 145 -2.85 -10.95 -10.65
C ILE A 145 -1.79 -12.00 -10.97
N PRO A 146 -1.52 -12.28 -12.26
CA PRO A 146 -0.42 -13.18 -12.62
C PRO A 146 0.91 -12.71 -12.00
N SER A 147 1.58 -13.59 -11.26
CA SER A 147 2.84 -13.29 -10.55
C SER A 147 3.90 -12.67 -11.47
N ALA A 148 3.99 -13.10 -12.73
CA ALA A 148 4.88 -12.50 -13.73
C ALA A 148 4.58 -11.01 -13.98
N VAL A 149 3.30 -10.64 -14.11
CA VAL A 149 2.86 -9.25 -14.30
C VAL A 149 3.18 -8.43 -13.06
N LEU A 150 2.93 -8.99 -11.87
CA LEU A 150 3.21 -8.32 -10.60
C LEU A 150 4.70 -8.05 -10.42
N ASN A 151 5.55 -9.06 -10.62
CA ASN A 151 7.02 -8.95 -10.55
C ASN A 151 7.56 -7.90 -11.53
N GLN A 152 7.07 -7.92 -12.78
CA GLN A 152 7.47 -6.96 -13.80
C GLN A 152 7.03 -5.54 -13.44
N SER A 153 5.81 -5.38 -12.92
CA SER A 153 5.26 -4.07 -12.55
C SER A 153 5.99 -3.50 -11.32
N GLU A 154 6.28 -4.32 -10.31
CA GLU A 154 7.11 -3.92 -9.15
C GLU A 154 8.51 -3.50 -9.58
N THR A 155 9.18 -4.30 -10.42
CA THR A 155 10.51 -3.97 -10.95
C THR A 155 10.48 -2.65 -11.72
N THR A 156 9.42 -2.42 -12.51
CA THR A 156 9.24 -1.17 -13.26
C THR A 156 9.02 0.01 -12.32
N PHE A 157 8.20 -0.17 -11.28
CA PHE A 157 7.97 0.85 -10.25
C PHE A 157 9.28 1.29 -9.60
N LEU A 158 10.06 0.33 -9.10
CA LEU A 158 11.34 0.58 -8.44
C LEU A 158 12.33 1.30 -9.37
N LYS A 159 12.38 0.93 -10.66
CA LYS A 159 13.21 1.62 -11.66
C LYS A 159 12.77 3.07 -11.88
N VAL A 160 11.47 3.38 -11.83
CA VAL A 160 10.98 4.77 -11.97
C VAL A 160 11.38 5.61 -10.78
N ILE A 161 11.27 5.08 -9.56
CA ILE A 161 11.72 5.77 -8.34
C ILE A 161 13.23 5.65 -8.10
N LYS A 162 13.98 5.10 -9.06
CA LYS A 162 15.45 4.92 -9.00
C LYS A 162 15.93 4.11 -7.79
N ASN A 163 15.10 3.19 -7.29
CA ASN A 163 15.31 2.45 -6.04
C ASN A 163 15.50 3.37 -4.81
N GLU A 164 15.12 4.65 -4.89
CA GLU A 164 15.21 5.56 -3.77
C GLU A 164 13.98 5.36 -2.87
N MET A 165 14.05 4.34 -2.02
CA MET A 165 12.97 3.95 -1.09
C MET A 165 12.85 4.88 0.11
N TRP A 166 13.84 5.74 0.34
CA TRP A 166 13.81 6.70 1.43
C TRP A 166 12.81 7.83 1.12
N ILE A 167 11.87 8.03 2.05
CA ILE A 167 11.03 9.22 2.12
C ILE A 167 11.66 10.17 3.12
N GLY A 168 11.94 11.40 2.68
CA GLY A 168 12.54 12.41 3.55
C GLY A 168 11.59 12.79 4.68
N TYR A 169 12.16 13.13 5.84
CA TYR A 169 11.38 13.56 7.01
C TYR A 169 10.44 14.72 6.68
N SER A 170 10.89 15.70 5.88
CA SER A 170 10.05 16.83 5.44
C SER A 170 8.80 16.39 4.68
N ASP A 171 8.96 15.44 3.76
CA ASP A 171 7.88 14.94 2.90
C ASP A 171 6.87 14.14 3.75
N TYR A 172 7.39 13.34 4.69
CA TYR A 172 6.56 12.61 5.64
C TYR A 172 5.81 13.54 6.60
N SER A 173 6.50 14.49 7.24
CA SER A 173 5.92 15.39 8.24
C SER A 173 4.80 16.25 7.67
N LEU A 174 4.94 16.74 6.43
CA LEU A 174 3.87 17.50 5.77
C LEU A 174 2.59 16.67 5.64
N LEU A 175 2.69 15.43 5.16
CA LEU A 175 1.55 14.53 5.03
C LEU A 175 0.98 14.12 6.40
N PHE A 176 1.85 13.89 7.38
CA PHE A 176 1.46 13.54 8.75
C PHE A 176 0.69 14.67 9.42
N ASP A 177 1.14 15.92 9.31
CA ASP A 177 0.50 17.09 9.90
C ASP A 177 -0.89 17.33 9.30
N GLU A 178 -1.06 17.08 8.00
CA GLU A 178 -2.38 17.13 7.36
C GLU A 178 -3.34 16.08 7.91
N ILE A 179 -2.87 14.85 8.15
CA ILE A 179 -3.68 13.78 8.76
C ILE A 179 -3.97 14.08 10.22
N LYS A 180 -3.03 14.66 10.96
CA LYS A 180 -3.21 15.03 12.37
C LYS A 180 -4.33 16.05 12.56
N LYS A 181 -4.44 17.05 11.67
CA LYS A 181 -5.51 18.07 11.71
C LYS A 181 -6.93 17.45 11.67
N VAL A 182 -7.09 16.32 10.99
CA VAL A 182 -8.36 15.57 10.96
C VAL A 182 -8.71 15.00 12.34
N LYS A 183 -7.71 14.54 13.10
CA LYS A 183 -7.87 14.06 14.47
C LYS A 183 -8.33 15.19 15.40
N ASP A 184 -7.68 16.34 15.32
CA ASP A 184 -7.91 17.46 16.24
C ASP A 184 -9.28 18.12 16.04
N THR A 185 -9.83 18.05 14.81
CA THR A 185 -11.19 18.53 14.49
C THR A 185 -12.29 17.74 15.24
N GLN A 186 -12.00 16.54 15.76
CA GLN A 186 -12.95 15.74 16.55
C GLN A 186 -12.93 16.01 18.05
N ILE A 187 -11.90 16.67 18.59
CA ILE A 187 -11.81 16.94 20.04
C ILE A 187 -12.59 18.22 20.40
N THR A 188 -12.88 19.06 19.42
CA THR A 188 -13.47 20.39 19.61
C THR A 188 -14.97 20.46 19.25
N ASN A 189 -15.58 19.34 18.83
CA ASN A 189 -17.03 19.19 18.58
C ASN A 189 -17.62 18.18 19.56
#